data_AF-A0A436BMS2-F1
#
_entry.id   AF-A0A436BMS2-F1
#
_cell.length_a   1.000
_cell.length_b   1.000
_cell.length_c   1.000
_cell.angle_alpha   90.00
_cell.angle_beta   90.00
_cell.angle_gamma   90.00
#
_symmetry.space_group_name_H-M   'P 1'
#
loop_
_entity.id
_entity.type
_entity.pdbx_description
1 polymer ?
#
loop_
_entity_poly.entity_id
_entity_poly.type
_entity_poly.pdbx_seq_one_letter_code
_entity_poly.pdbx_strand_id
1 'polypeptide(L)' 'MLKFALKLAAAVTLLAGVSLSAPAMAQDGQKTFYLLSHGGPSDAFWLDWNAGATKACDQLKVTCKISFSGGDMAAQK' A
#
# COMPACT_ATOMS: atom_id res chain seq x y z
N MET A 1 38.34 12.69 36.87
CA MET A 1 37.76 11.38 36.48
C MET A 1 36.26 11.45 36.16
N LEU A 2 35.46 12.23 36.90
CA LEU A 2 34.01 12.40 36.66
C LEU A 2 33.63 12.96 35.27
N LYS A 3 34.45 13.85 34.71
CA LYS A 3 34.23 14.46 33.38
C LYS A 3 34.39 13.48 32.20
N PHE A 4 35.10 12.37 32.39
CA PHE A 4 35.25 11.34 31.36
C PHE A 4 34.08 10.36 31.36
N ALA A 5 33.53 10.04 32.54
CA ALA A 5 32.33 9.21 32.67
C ALA A 5 31.09 9.88 32.05
N LEU A 6 30.96 11.19 32.19
CA LEU A 6 29.84 11.96 31.62
C LEU A 6 29.88 12.00 30.08
N LYS A 7 31.08 12.00 29.47
CA LYS A 7 31.26 11.94 28.02
C LYS A 7 30.97 10.56 27.44
N LEU A 8 31.24 9.50 28.20
CA LEU A 8 30.89 8.13 27.81
C LEU A 8 29.37 7.91 27.84
N ALA A 9 28.68 8.45 28.84
CA ALA A 9 27.22 8.34 28.96
C ALA A 9 26.47 9.01 27.80
N ALA A 10 26.97 10.16 27.31
CA ALA A 10 26.38 10.88 26.17
C ALA A 10 26.61 10.19 24.82
N ALA A 11 27.70 9.42 24.67
CA ALA A 11 27.95 8.65 23.45
C ALA A 11 26.99 7.45 23.33
N VAL A 12 26.68 6.79 24.45
CA VAL A 12 25.80 5.61 24.48
C VAL A 12 24.35 5.99 24.17
N THR A 13 23.87 7.16 24.58
CA THR A 13 22.51 7.62 24.26
C THR A 13 22.33 8.01 22.80
N LEU A 14 23.37 8.49 22.11
CA LEU A 14 23.32 8.78 20.68
C LEU A 14 23.30 7.50 19.82
N LEU A 15 24.02 6.45 20.24
CA LEU A 15 24.02 5.15 19.56
C LEU A 15 22.69 4.40 19.70
N ALA A 16 21.97 4.58 20.81
CA ALA A 16 20.63 4.00 21.02
C ALA A 16 19.51 4.71 20.21
N GLY A 17 19.74 5.94 19.74
CA GLY A 17 18.79 6.67 18.89
C GLY A 17 18.81 6.24 17.42
N VAL A 18 19.96 5.75 16.93
CA VAL A 18 20.13 5.34 15.51
C VAL A 18 19.46 3.99 15.21
N SER A 19 19.22 3.15 16.22
CA SER A 19 18.47 1.89 16.04
C SER A 19 16.97 2.08 15.82
N LEU A 20 16.42 3.29 16.04
CA LEU A 20 15.01 3.61 15.78
C LEU A 20 14.79 4.26 14.40
N SER A 21 15.86 4.59 13.69
CA SER A 21 15.82 5.06 12.30
C SER A 21 16.04 3.94 11.29
N ALA A 22 15.79 2.68 11.68
CA ALA A 22 15.51 1.66 10.67
C ALA A 22 14.44 2.27 9.75
N PRO A 23 14.63 2.26 8.42
CA PRO A 23 13.55 2.65 7.54
C PRO A 23 12.37 1.79 7.99
N ALA A 24 11.28 2.41 8.43
CA ALA A 24 10.04 1.71 8.59
C ALA A 24 9.88 1.00 7.24
N MET A 25 10.09 -0.31 7.22
CA MET A 25 9.98 -1.11 6.02
C MET A 25 8.52 -0.99 5.66
N ALA A 26 8.23 0.02 4.83
CA ALA A 26 6.92 0.34 4.34
C ALA A 26 6.48 -0.95 3.67
N GLN A 27 5.61 -1.69 4.38
CA GLN A 27 5.15 -3.04 4.08
C GLN A 27 5.40 -3.36 2.61
N ASP A 28 6.51 -4.07 2.32
CA ASP A 28 6.81 -4.64 0.99
C ASP A 28 5.82 -5.77 0.66
N GLY A 29 4.62 -5.73 1.25
CA GLY A 29 3.49 -6.50 0.81
C GLY A 29 3.07 -6.01 -0.56
N GLN A 30 2.74 -6.96 -1.41
CA GLN A 30 2.17 -6.72 -2.72
C GLN A 30 1.10 -5.60 -2.64
N LYS A 31 1.29 -4.50 -3.38
CA LYS A 31 0.33 -3.38 -3.38
C LYS A 31 -1.06 -3.91 -3.72
N THR A 32 -2.09 -3.42 -3.03
CA THR A 32 -3.48 -3.80 -3.30
C THR A 32 -4.20 -2.66 -3.98
N PHE A 33 -4.74 -2.90 -5.17
CA PHE A 33 -5.62 -1.96 -5.86
C PHE A 33 -7.08 -2.40 -5.67
N TYR A 34 -7.90 -1.43 -5.28
CA TYR A 34 -9.35 -1.60 -5.16
C TYR A 34 -9.98 -0.90 -6.36
N LEU A 35 -10.71 -1.66 -7.16
CA LEU A 35 -11.40 -1.16 -8.35
C LEU A 35 -12.89 -1.38 -8.20
N LEU A 36 -13.67 -0.31 -8.30
CA LEU A 36 -15.12 -0.36 -8.31
C LEU A 36 -15.62 -0.01 -9.71
N SER A 37 -16.20 -0.99 -10.39
CA SER A 37 -16.72 -0.83 -11.76
C SER A 37 -18.20 -0.44 -11.73
N HIS A 38 -18.61 0.50 -12.58
CA HIS A 38 -19.96 1.08 -12.51
C HIS A 38 -21.08 0.10 -12.87
N GLY A 39 -20.84 -0.88 -13.74
CA GLY A 39 -21.86 -1.84 -14.15
C GLY A 39 -22.23 -2.85 -13.08
N GLY A 40 -22.96 -3.86 -13.52
CA GLY A 40 -23.24 -5.11 -12.83
C GLY A 40 -22.64 -6.32 -13.55
N PRO A 41 -22.82 -7.51 -12.98
CA PRO A 41 -22.23 -8.75 -13.47
C PRO A 41 -22.80 -9.23 -14.82
N SER A 42 -23.83 -8.57 -15.36
CA SER A 42 -24.41 -8.83 -16.67
C SER A 42 -23.96 -7.85 -17.77
N ASP A 43 -23.23 -6.79 -17.41
CA ASP A 43 -22.84 -5.77 -18.38
C ASP A 43 -21.55 -6.16 -19.11
N ALA A 44 -21.68 -6.52 -20.39
CA ALA A 44 -20.58 -7.06 -21.20
C ALA A 44 -19.32 -6.17 -21.18
N PHE A 45 -19.49 -4.85 -21.32
CA PHE A 45 -18.36 -3.92 -21.26
C PHE A 45 -17.58 -4.01 -19.93
N TRP A 46 -18.31 -4.06 -18.81
CA TRP A 46 -17.67 -4.06 -17.49
C TRP A 46 -17.06 -5.41 -17.14
N LEU A 47 -17.59 -6.51 -17.68
CA LEU A 47 -16.97 -7.83 -17.60
C LEU A 47 -15.59 -7.84 -18.28
N ASP A 48 -15.53 -7.36 -19.53
CA ASP A 48 -14.28 -7.31 -20.30
C ASP A 48 -13.27 -6.33 -19.69
N TRP A 49 -13.74 -5.17 -19.23
CA TRP A 49 -12.91 -4.22 -18.49
C TRP A 49 -12.28 -4.85 -17.24
N ASN A 50 -13.08 -5.55 -16.42
CA ASN A 50 -12.59 -6.20 -15.20
C ASN A 50 -11.60 -7.33 -15.50
N ALA A 51 -11.80 -8.07 -16.59
CA ALA A 51 -10.85 -9.08 -17.05
C ALA A 51 -9.51 -8.46 -17.48
N GLY A 52 -9.55 -7.34 -18.21
CA GLY A 52 -8.37 -6.58 -18.61
C GLY A 52 -7.61 -6.00 -17.40
N ALA A 53 -8.35 -5.40 -16.46
CA ALA A 53 -7.78 -4.89 -15.21
C ALA A 53 -7.09 -6.00 -14.40
N THR A 54 -7.72 -7.17 -14.27
CA THR A 54 -7.13 -8.32 -13.58
C THR A 54 -5.80 -8.74 -14.21
N LYS A 55 -5.75 -8.86 -15.55
CA LYS A 55 -4.51 -9.19 -16.26
C LYS A 55 -3.40 -8.15 -16.04
N ALA A 56 -3.76 -6.87 -16.01
CA ALA A 56 -2.79 -5.81 -15.72
C ALA A 56 -2.24 -5.93 -14.29
N CYS A 57 -3.08 -6.28 -13.32
CA CYS A 57 -2.64 -6.51 -11.95
C CYS A 57 -1.65 -7.67 -11.84
N ASP A 58 -1.90 -8.76 -12.56
CA ASP A 58 -1.00 -9.92 -12.62
C ASP A 58 0.38 -9.51 -13.18
N GLN A 59 0.40 -8.73 -14.27
CA GLN A 59 1.63 -8.22 -14.89
C GLN A 59 2.43 -7.30 -13.95
N LEU A 60 1.73 -6.45 -13.20
CA LEU A 60 2.32 -5.54 -12.23
C LEU A 60 2.70 -6.22 -10.91
N LYS A 61 2.36 -7.50 -10.74
CA LYS A 61 2.52 -8.26 -9.50
C LYS A 61 1.91 -7.51 -8.33
N VAL A 62 0.67 -7.03 -8.48
CA VAL A 62 -0.14 -6.38 -7.45
C VAL A 62 -1.39 -7.20 -7.17
N THR A 63 -1.95 -7.09 -5.97
CA THR A 63 -3.24 -7.70 -5.63
C THR A 63 -4.36 -6.79 -6.14
N CYS A 64 -5.38 -7.38 -6.77
CA CYS A 64 -6.57 -6.64 -7.17
C CYS A 64 -7.83 -7.13 -6.47
N LYS A 65 -8.61 -6.17 -5.98
CA LYS A 65 -9.93 -6.35 -5.38
C LYS A 65 -10.92 -5.57 -6.25
N ILE A 66 -11.55 -6.29 -7.17
CA ILE A 66 -12.47 -5.71 -8.15
C ILE A 66 -13.90 -6.10 -7.76
N SER A 67 -14.79 -5.12 -7.72
CA SER A 67 -16.22 -5.33 -7.50
C SER A 67 -17.06 -4.46 -8.42
N PHE A 68 -18.33 -4.83 -8.56
CA PHE A 68 -19.33 -4.04 -9.25
C PHE A 68 -20.05 -3.13 -8.25
N SER A 69 -20.34 -1.89 -8.63
CA SER A 69 -21.29 -1.06 -7.88
C SER A 69 -22.74 -1.46 -8.13
N GLY A 70 -23.01 -2.30 -9.14
CA GLY A 70 -24.35 -2.75 -9.47
C GLY A 70 -25.20 -1.69 -10.16
N GLY A 71 -24.58 -0.76 -10.88
CA GLY A 71 -25.27 0.38 -11.52
C GLY A 71 -25.66 1.49 -10.53
N ASP A 72 -25.51 1.28 -9.23
CA ASP A 72 -25.84 2.26 -8.18
C ASP A 72 -24.66 3.20 -7.91
N MET A 73 -24.28 3.99 -8.91
CA MET A 73 -23.33 5.09 -8.75
C MET A 73 -23.99 6.39 -9.18
N ALA A 74 -23.95 7.38 -8.30
CA ALA A 74 -24.33 8.74 -8.67
C ALA A 74 -23.46 9.18 -9.86
N ALA A 75 -24.09 9.52 -10.98
CA ALA A 75 -23.38 10.06 -12.14
C ALA A 75 -22.58 11.28 -11.70
N GLN A 76 -21.26 11.19 -11.76
CA GLN A 76 -20.40 12.35 -11.53
C GLN A 76 -20.57 13.26 -12.75
N LYS A 77 -21.09 14.47 -12.50
CA LYS A 77 -21.32 15.52 -13.50
C LYS A 77 -20.04 16.30 -13.74
#